data_AF-A0A2D6IX57-F1
#
_entry.id   AF-A0A2D6IX57-F1
#
_cell.length_a   1.000
_cell.length_b   1.000
_cell.length_c   1.000
_cell.angle_alpha   90.00
_cell.angle_beta   90.00
_cell.angle_gamma   90.00
#
_symmetry.space_group_name_H-M   'P 1'
#
loop_
_entity.id
_entity.type
_entity.pdbx_description
1 polymer ?
#
loop_
_entity_poly.entity_id
_entity_poly.type
_entity_poly.pdbx_seq_one_letter_code
_entity_poly.pdbx_strand_id
1 'polypeptide(L)'
;MSIKKYFSWLRRFPLFWKTKRFIKRLQGRELWLRPELHVPLHSIGFGDFCPDELGPASVIYSLGVGDDIIFDLAFMEYFGSDIHALTRHRSRSN
;
A
#
# COMPACT_ATOMS: atom_id res chain seq x y z
N MET A 1 31.33 31.46 14.22
CA MET A 1 29.88 31.65 13.95
C MET A 1 29.31 30.30 13.47
N SER A 2 28.41 29.68 14.24
CA SER A 2 28.12 28.22 14.12
C SER A 2 27.08 27.89 13.05
N ILE A 3 27.42 26.97 12.12
CA ILE A 3 26.58 26.45 11.02
C ILE A 3 25.19 26.00 11.51
N LYS A 4 25.07 25.56 12.77
CA LYS A 4 23.81 25.15 13.39
C LYS A 4 22.75 26.26 13.45
N LYS A 5 23.16 27.52 13.59
CA LYS A 5 22.24 28.68 13.71
C LYS A 5 21.54 28.97 12.37
N TYR A 6 22.27 28.80 11.26
CA TYR A 6 21.76 28.98 9.89
C TYR A 6 20.71 27.93 9.53
N PHE A 7 20.94 26.67 9.90
CA PHE A 7 20.02 25.57 9.60
C PHE A 7 18.66 25.74 10.31
N SER A 8 18.66 26.33 11.51
CA SER A 8 17.42 26.65 12.24
C SER A 8 16.60 27.74 11.58
N TRP A 9 17.25 28.74 10.96
CA TRP A 9 16.58 29.83 10.25
C TRP A 9 16.00 29.36 8.90
N LEU A 10 16.74 28.53 8.17
CA LEU A 10 16.32 27.95 6.89
C LEU A 10 15.07 27.05 6.98
N ARG A 11 14.79 26.46 8.16
CA ARG A 11 13.58 25.64 8.41
C ARG A 11 12.25 26.41 8.26
N ARG A 12 12.28 27.76 8.31
CA ARG A 12 11.09 28.60 8.11
C ARG A 12 10.57 28.60 6.67
N PHE A 13 11.39 28.23 5.69
CA PHE A 13 10.98 28.24 4.29
C PHE A 13 10.41 26.87 3.88
N PRO A 14 9.21 26.81 3.27
CA PRO A 14 8.61 25.54 2.84
C PRO A 14 9.44 24.83 1.76
N LEU A 15 10.21 25.57 0.96
CA LEU A 15 11.13 24.98 -0.03
C LEU A 15 12.25 24.16 0.62
N PHE A 16 12.71 24.52 1.82
CA PHE A 16 13.80 23.83 2.49
C PHE A 16 13.50 22.35 2.70
N TRP A 17 12.26 22.01 3.04
CA TRP A 17 11.84 20.62 3.23
C TRP A 17 11.78 19.84 1.91
N LYS A 18 11.37 20.48 0.81
CA LYS A 18 11.39 19.87 -0.54
C LYS A 18 12.83 19.58 -0.97
N THR A 19 13.72 20.56 -0.85
CA THR A 19 15.14 20.42 -1.21
C THR A 19 15.84 19.40 -0.32
N LYS A 20 15.56 19.40 0.99
CA LYS A 20 16.13 18.41 1.92
C LYS A 20 15.72 16.98 1.57
N ARG A 21 14.45 16.73 1.23
CA ARG A 21 14.00 15.41 0.75
C ARG A 21 14.66 15.04 -0.58
N PHE A 22 14.80 15.99 -1.50
CA PHE A 22 15.48 15.76 -2.77
C PHE A 22 16.95 15.34 -2.59
N ILE A 23 17.69 16.01 -1.70
CA ILE A 23 19.08 15.65 -1.38
C ILE A 23 19.16 14.25 -0.74
N LYS A 24 18.23 13.90 0.15
CA LYS A 24 18.18 12.56 0.75
C LYS A 24 17.93 11.47 -0.29
N ARG A 25 17.09 11.74 -1.31
CA ARG A 25 16.86 10.84 -2.45
C ARG A 25 18.09 10.69 -3.34
N LEU A 26 18.83 11.77 -3.60
CA LEU A 26 20.10 11.71 -4.34
C LEU A 26 21.18 10.91 -3.61
N GLN A 27 21.21 10.97 -2.28
CA GLN A 27 22.15 10.22 -1.45
C GLN A 27 21.78 8.73 -1.29
N GLY A 28 20.71 8.25 -1.95
CA GLY A 28 20.24 6.87 -1.83
C GLY A 28 19.70 6.52 -0.44
N ARG A 29 19.50 7.53 0.44
CA ARG A 29 18.93 7.35 1.79
C ARG A 29 17.40 7.31 1.78
N GLU A 30 16.80 7.70 0.66
CA GLU A 30 15.37 7.55 0.38
C GLU A 30 15.23 6.95 -1.02
N LEU A 31 14.43 5.88 -1.16
CA LEU A 31 14.11 5.28 -2.46
C LEU A 31 13.44 6.32 -3.36
N TRP A 32 13.85 6.37 -4.62
CA TRP A 32 13.14 7.13 -5.63
C TRP A 32 11.81 6.42 -5.88
N LEU A 33 10.74 6.90 -5.26
CA LEU A 33 9.37 6.46 -5.55
C LEU A 33 8.97 7.01 -6.92
N ARG A 34 9.47 6.37 -7.98
CA ARG A 34 8.88 6.47 -9.31
C ARG A 34 7.99 5.24 -9.48
N PRO A 35 6.78 5.37 -10.03
CA PRO A 35 6.00 4.21 -10.41
C PRO A 35 6.81 3.42 -11.45
N GLU A 36 7.31 2.26 -11.05
CA GLU A 36 8.15 1.38 -11.87
C GLU A 36 7.31 0.37 -12.65
N LEU A 37 6.10 0.10 -12.17
CA LEU A 37 5.15 -0.84 -12.78
C LEU A 37 3.81 -0.14 -13.00
N HIS A 38 3.33 -0.18 -14.25
CA HIS A 38 1.94 0.11 -14.57
C HIS A 38 1.22 -1.24 -14.69
N VAL A 39 0.44 -1.58 -13.67
CA VAL A 39 -0.42 -2.76 -13.63
C VAL A 39 -1.88 -2.31 -13.71
N PRO A 40 -2.73 -2.98 -14.50
CA PRO A 40 -4.15 -2.69 -14.49
C PRO A 40 -4.70 -3.06 -13.12
N LEU A 41 -5.25 -2.05 -12.44
CA LEU A 41 -5.83 -2.21 -11.11
C LEU A 41 -7.34 -2.14 -11.26
N HIS A 42 -8.03 -3.12 -10.70
CA HIS A 42 -9.48 -3.12 -10.58
C HIS A 42 -9.85 -2.96 -9.11
N SER A 43 -10.70 -1.99 -8.81
CA SER A 43 -11.12 -1.63 -7.45
C SER A 43 -12.55 -2.13 -7.23
N ILE A 44 -12.74 -2.98 -6.22
CA ILE A 44 -14.05 -3.45 -5.77
C ILE A 44 -14.15 -3.28 -4.26
N GLY A 45 -15.20 -2.58 -3.78
CA GLY A 45 -15.38 -2.34 -2.34
C GLY A 45 -14.16 -1.64 -1.72
N PHE A 46 -13.51 -2.30 -0.77
CA PHE A 46 -12.31 -1.79 -0.06
C PHE A 46 -10.99 -2.38 -0.58
N GLY A 47 -11.01 -3.17 -1.65
CA GLY A 47 -9.84 -3.86 -2.17
C GLY A 47 -9.55 -3.53 -3.63
N ASP A 48 -8.26 -3.59 -3.96
CA ASP A 48 -7.73 -3.43 -5.31
C ASP A 48 -7.04 -4.73 -5.74
N PHE A 49 -7.21 -5.14 -6.99
CA PHE A 49 -6.55 -6.32 -7.54
C PHE A 49 -6.13 -6.17 -9.00
N CYS A 50 -5.15 -6.96 -9.43
CA CYS A 50 -4.67 -7.01 -10.80
C CYS A 50 -5.29 -8.23 -11.52
N PRO A 51 -6.18 -8.06 -12.50
CA PRO A 51 -6.91 -9.17 -13.09
C PRO A 51 -6.10 -10.03 -14.07
N ASP A 52 -5.00 -9.50 -14.61
CA ASP A 52 -4.30 -10.10 -15.76
C ASP A 52 -3.70 -11.49 -15.49
N GLU A 53 -3.42 -11.85 -14.23
CA GLU A 53 -2.79 -13.12 -13.85
C GLU A 53 -3.69 -14.03 -13.01
N LEU A 54 -4.96 -13.66 -12.84
CA LEU A 54 -5.92 -14.43 -12.04
C LEU A 54 -6.87 -15.18 -12.98
N GLY A 55 -7.06 -16.47 -12.69
CA GLY A 55 -7.98 -17.33 -13.44
C GLY A 55 -8.57 -18.41 -12.55
N PRO A 56 -9.48 -19.25 -13.08
CA PRO A 56 -10.26 -20.21 -12.29
C PRO A 56 -9.43 -21.23 -11.50
N ALA A 57 -8.18 -21.47 -11.93
CA ALA A 57 -7.25 -22.38 -11.26
C ALA A 57 -6.41 -21.71 -10.15
N SER A 58 -6.54 -20.40 -9.96
CA SER A 58 -5.80 -19.64 -8.96
C SER A 58 -6.40 -19.87 -7.58
N VAL A 59 -5.54 -20.18 -6.59
CA VAL A 59 -5.95 -20.27 -5.18
C VAL A 59 -5.70 -18.93 -4.52
N ILE A 60 -6.76 -18.30 -4.03
CA ILE A 60 -6.67 -16.96 -3.42
C ILE A 60 -6.80 -17.08 -1.90
N TYR A 61 -5.81 -16.54 -1.19
CA TYR A 61 -5.81 -16.46 0.27
C TYR A 61 -6.23 -15.06 0.70
N SER A 62 -7.38 -14.98 1.37
CA SER A 62 -7.86 -13.72 1.92
C SER A 62 -7.60 -13.67 3.43
N LEU A 63 -6.69 -12.80 3.85
CA LEU A 63 -6.24 -12.68 5.23
C LEU A 63 -6.88 -11.44 5.87
N GLY A 64 -7.53 -11.62 7.02
CA GLY A 64 -8.05 -10.48 7.78
C GLY A 64 -9.36 -9.91 7.25
N VAL A 65 -10.17 -10.74 6.59
CA VAL A 65 -11.54 -10.45 6.12
C VAL A 65 -12.38 -9.72 7.18
N GLY A 66 -12.20 -10.08 8.45
CA GLY A 66 -12.88 -9.40 9.56
C GLY A 66 -14.38 -9.59 9.45
N ASP A 67 -15.10 -8.47 9.26
CA ASP A 67 -16.57 -8.41 9.22
C ASP A 67 -17.13 -8.11 7.81
N ASP A 68 -16.27 -7.99 6.78
CA ASP A 68 -16.70 -7.67 5.40
C ASP A 68 -16.15 -8.69 4.41
N ILE A 69 -17.07 -9.41 3.75
CA ILE A 69 -16.79 -10.45 2.74
C ILE A 69 -17.13 -10.00 1.31
N ILE A 70 -17.58 -8.75 1.13
CA ILE A 70 -18.09 -8.26 -0.16
C ILE A 70 -16.99 -8.31 -1.22
N PHE A 71 -15.76 -7.97 -0.84
CA PHE A 71 -14.60 -8.05 -1.72
C PHE A 71 -14.35 -9.50 -2.19
N ASP A 72 -14.32 -10.45 -1.24
CA ASP A 72 -14.08 -11.87 -1.53
C ASP A 72 -15.16 -12.45 -2.45
N LEU A 73 -16.43 -12.18 -2.17
CA LEU A 73 -17.55 -12.66 -2.99
C LEU A 73 -17.48 -12.12 -4.42
N ALA A 74 -17.25 -10.81 -4.58
CA ALA A 74 -17.11 -10.22 -5.90
C ALA A 74 -15.89 -10.77 -6.67
N PHE A 75 -14.83 -11.13 -5.95
CA PHE A 75 -13.64 -11.75 -6.52
C PHE A 75 -13.92 -13.18 -6.99
N MET A 76 -14.68 -13.97 -6.21
CA MET A 76 -15.15 -15.30 -6.63
C MET A 76 -16.02 -15.21 -7.88
N GLU A 77 -16.96 -14.27 -7.92
CA GLU A 77 -17.83 -14.07 -9.09
C GLU A 77 -17.04 -13.64 -10.33
N TYR A 78 -16.04 -12.77 -10.17
CA TYR A 78 -15.27 -12.24 -11.29
C TYR A 78 -14.35 -13.29 -11.94
N PHE A 79 -13.69 -14.16 -11.15
CA PHE A 79 -12.71 -15.12 -11.66
C PHE A 79 -13.16 -16.58 -11.64
N GLY A 80 -14.30 -16.90 -11.01
CA GLY A 80 -14.75 -18.27 -10.82
C GLY A 80 -13.76 -19.14 -10.02
N SER A 81 -13.02 -18.52 -9.11
CA SER A 81 -11.92 -19.14 -8.35
C SER A 81 -12.32 -19.48 -6.92
N ASP A 82 -11.67 -20.48 -6.34
CA ASP A 82 -11.84 -20.84 -4.92
C ASP A 82 -11.07 -19.86 -4.02
N ILE A 83 -11.77 -19.31 -3.01
CA ILE A 83 -11.19 -18.38 -2.03
C ILE A 83 -11.18 -19.00 -0.64
N HIS A 84 -10.01 -18.96 0.01
CA HIS A 84 -9.84 -19.37 1.39
C HIS A 84 -9.74 -18.14 2.29
N ALA A 85 -10.84 -17.83 2.98
CA ALA A 85 -10.93 -16.74 3.94
C ALA A 85 -10.42 -17.14 5.32
N LEU A 86 -9.43 -16.39 5.83
CA LEU A 86 -8.81 -16.59 7.14
C LEU A 86 -9.05 -15.35 8.00
N THR A 87 -9.92 -15.49 9.00
CA THR A 87 -10.19 -14.45 9.98
C THR A 87 -9.48 -14.72 11.31
N ARG A 88 -9.04 -13.67 11.99
CA ARG A 88 -8.45 -13.79 13.33
C ARG A 88 -9.57 -13.90 14.35
N HIS A 89 -9.71 -15.07 14.97
CA HIS A 89 -10.62 -15.24 16.10
C HIS A 89 -10.08 -14.46 17.32
N ARG A 90 -10.69 -13.33 17.68
CA ARG A 90 -10.45 -12.71 18.99
C ARG A 90 -11.33 -13.41 20.01
N SER A 91 -10.71 -14.24 20.85
CA SER A 91 -11.30 -14.62 22.14
C SER A 91 -11.58 -13.33 22.92
N ARG A 92 -12.85 -12.99 23.11
CA ARG A 92 -13.24 -11.99 24.10
C ARG A 92 -12.97 -12.63 25.47
N SER A 93 -11.85 -12.29 26.09
CA SER A 93 -11.71 -12.47 27.53
C SER A 93 -12.65 -11.47 28.20
N ASN A 94 -13.69 -12.00 28.85
CA ASN A 94 -14.47 -11.28 29.86
C ASN A 94 -13.57 -10.83 31.02
#